data_AF-D7J506-F1
#
_entry.id   AF-D7J506-F1
#
_cell.length_a   1.000
_cell.length_b   1.000
_cell.length_c   1.000
_cell.angle_alpha   90.00
_cell.angle_beta   90.00
_cell.angle_gamma   90.00
#
_symmetry.space_group_name_H-M   'P 1'
#
loop_
_entity.id
_entity.type
_entity.pdbx_description
1 polymer ?
#
loop_
_entity_poly.entity_id
_entity_poly.type
_entity_poly.pdbx_seq_one_letter_code
_entity_poly.pdbx_strand_id
1 'polypeptide(L)'
;MIEALKNIGFIVTERLERKDLSSDLQNRYSELPADYQEFLQRFQTITNESDNVWFNSIEDFNGESDSGFRWNEFELMGLEALAD
;
A
#
# COMPACT_ATOMS: atom_id res chain seq x y z
N MET A 1 12.13 -10.12 5.34
CA MET A 1 10.67 -9.99 5.18
C MET A 1 10.23 -10.44 3.78
N ILE A 2 10.65 -9.79 2.69
CA ILE A 2 10.29 -10.19 1.31
C ILE A 2 10.52 -11.68 1.02
N GLU A 3 11.71 -12.21 1.32
CA GLU A 3 11.99 -13.65 1.11
C GLU A 3 11.10 -14.57 1.95
N ALA A 4 10.70 -14.15 3.16
CA ALA A 4 9.77 -14.92 3.97
C ALA A 4 8.36 -14.93 3.36
N LEU A 5 7.93 -13.81 2.75
CA LEU A 5 6.65 -13.71 2.04
C LEU A 5 6.65 -14.61 0.78
N LYS A 6 7.73 -14.59 -0.01
CA LYS A 6 7.90 -15.51 -1.15
C LYS A 6 7.79 -16.97 -0.71
N ASN A 7 8.44 -17.34 0.40
CA ASN A 7 8.43 -18.71 0.93
C ASN A 7 7.06 -19.20 1.40
N ILE A 8 6.13 -18.30 1.73
CA ILE A 8 4.76 -18.65 2.13
C ILE A 8 3.74 -18.49 0.99
N GLY A 9 4.21 -18.29 -0.25
CA GLY A 9 3.37 -18.29 -1.45
C GLY A 9 2.91 -16.92 -1.94
N PHE A 10 3.49 -15.81 -1.44
CA PHE A 10 3.27 -14.51 -2.07
C PHE A 10 4.14 -14.33 -3.31
N ILE A 11 3.52 -13.79 -4.35
CA ILE A 11 4.19 -13.25 -5.53
C ILE A 11 4.58 -11.81 -5.20
N VAL A 12 5.85 -11.47 -5.41
CA VAL A 12 6.40 -10.14 -5.11
C VAL A 12 7.00 -9.51 -6.35
N THR A 13 6.50 -8.34 -6.73
CA THR A 13 7.16 -7.47 -7.72
C THR A 13 8.03 -6.48 -6.97
N GLU A 14 9.34 -6.57 -7.14
CA GLU A 14 10.30 -5.71 -6.44
C GLU A 14 10.32 -4.30 -7.04
N ARG A 15 10.54 -3.31 -6.18
CA ARG A 15 10.62 -1.91 -6.59
C ARG A 15 12.03 -1.60 -7.09
N LEU A 16 12.12 -1.14 -8.34
CA LEU A 16 13.39 -0.77 -8.97
C LEU A 16 13.82 0.66 -8.63
N GLU A 17 12.85 1.56 -8.46
CA GLU A 17 13.08 2.98 -8.20
C GLU A 17 12.39 3.41 -6.92
N ARG A 18 13.09 4.18 -6.09
CA ARG A 18 12.49 4.75 -4.88
C ARG A 18 11.30 5.64 -5.25
N LYS A 19 10.29 5.61 -4.38
CA LYS A 19 9.08 6.39 -4.55
C LYS A 19 8.66 6.98 -3.22
N ASP A 20 8.24 8.23 -3.20
CA ASP A 20 7.80 8.87 -1.97
C ASP A 20 6.31 8.64 -1.73
N LEU A 21 5.95 8.49 -0.46
CA LEU A 21 4.55 8.52 -0.03
C LEU A 21 3.99 9.93 -0.25
N SER A 22 2.70 10.04 -0.59
CA SER A 22 2.03 11.33 -0.72
C SER A 22 2.13 12.15 0.57
N SER A 23 2.16 13.47 0.44
CA SER A 23 2.14 14.37 1.60
C SER A 23 0.89 14.17 2.45
N ASP A 24 -0.24 13.80 1.84
CA ASP A 24 -1.48 13.50 2.55
C ASP A 24 -1.31 12.33 3.52
N LEU A 25 -0.68 11.24 3.07
CA LEU A 25 -0.43 10.09 3.94
C LEU A 25 0.60 10.41 5.01
N GLN A 26 1.67 11.12 4.66
CA GLN A 26 2.72 11.53 5.62
C GLN A 26 2.16 12.46 6.71
N ASN A 27 1.26 13.38 6.36
CA ASN A 27 0.62 14.27 7.34
C ASN A 27 -0.35 13.51 8.24
N ARG A 28 -1.07 12.52 7.70
CA ARG A 28 -1.98 11.67 8.47
C ARG A 28 -1.23 10.75 9.44
N TYR A 29 -0.06 10.25 9.03
CA TYR A 29 0.77 9.35 9.81
C TYR A 29 2.17 9.95 9.98
N SER A 30 2.26 11.01 10.79
CA SER A 30 3.50 11.79 11.00
C SER A 30 4.66 11.00 11.61
N GLU A 31 4.37 9.87 12.26
CA GLU A 31 5.36 9.01 12.91
C GLU A 31 5.38 7.61 12.28
N LEU A 32 5.35 7.53 10.95
CA LEU A 32 5.51 6.27 10.21
C LEU A 32 6.84 5.59 10.58
N PRO A 33 6.82 4.35 11.09
CA PRO A 33 8.04 3.63 11.46
C PRO A 33 9.03 3.51 10.29
N ALA A 34 10.30 3.78 10.55
CA ALA A 34 11.33 3.81 9.51
C ALA A 34 11.53 2.45 8.82
N ASP A 35 11.38 1.36 9.57
CA ASP A 35 11.44 -0.02 9.05
C ASP A 35 10.26 -0.34 8.11
N TYR A 36 9.07 0.18 8.42
CA TYR A 36 7.92 0.07 7.54
C TYR A 36 8.08 0.90 6.26
N GLN A 37 8.63 2.11 6.38
CA GLN A 37 8.97 2.91 5.20
C GLN A 37 10.00 2.19 4.32
N GLU A 38 11.05 1.61 4.92
CA GLU A 38 12.03 0.81 4.18
C GLU A 38 11.37 -0.41 3.52
N PHE A 39 10.44 -1.09 4.21
CA PHE A 39 9.70 -2.21 3.65
C PHE A 39 8.91 -1.82 2.39
N LEU A 40 8.19 -0.69 2.42
CA LEU A 40 7.44 -0.18 1.25
C LEU A 40 8.35 0.17 0.07
N GLN A 41 9.60 0.56 0.31
CA GLN A 41 10.58 0.82 -0.75
C GLN A 41 11.07 -0.45 -1.47
N ARG A 42 10.72 -1.65 -1.00
CA ARG A 42 11.25 -2.91 -1.57
C ARG A 42 10.33 -3.54 -2.61
N PHE A 43 9.07 -3.13 -2.69
CA PHE A 43 8.10 -3.77 -3.58
C PHE A 43 7.16 -2.75 -4.22
N GLN A 44 6.67 -3.10 -5.41
CA GLN A 44 5.55 -2.46 -6.07
C GLN A 44 4.26 -3.24 -5.80
N THR A 45 4.31 -4.57 -5.85
CA THR A 45 3.16 -5.41 -5.51
C THR A 45 3.58 -6.62 -4.70
N ILE A 46 2.75 -7.01 -3.74
CA ILE A 46 2.83 -8.28 -3.03
C ILE A 46 1.41 -8.83 -2.98
N THR A 47 1.17 -9.93 -3.69
CA THR A 47 -0.15 -10.56 -3.81
C THR A 47 -0.02 -12.08 -3.76
N ASN A 48 -1.12 -12.80 -3.50
CA ASN A 48 -1.15 -14.25 -3.65
C ASN A 48 -1.48 -14.65 -5.08
N GLU A 49 -1.37 -15.94 -5.42
CA GLU A 49 -1.65 -16.45 -6.77
C GLU A 49 -3.07 -16.16 -7.26
N SER A 50 -4.03 -16.02 -6.34
CA SER A 50 -5.44 -15.74 -6.65
C SER A 50 -5.78 -14.25 -6.72
N ASP A 51 -4.80 -13.38 -6.51
CA ASP A 51 -4.92 -11.92 -6.50
C ASP A 51 -6.08 -11.39 -5.64
N ASN A 52 -6.27 -11.98 -4.46
CA ASN A 52 -7.34 -11.60 -3.53
C ASN A 52 -6.84 -11.30 -2.11
N VAL A 53 -5.55 -11.44 -1.87
CA VAL A 53 -4.87 -11.03 -0.64
C VAL A 53 -3.57 -10.33 -1.03
N TRP A 54 -3.43 -9.07 -0.63
CA TRP A 54 -2.27 -8.25 -0.95
C TRP A 54 -1.85 -7.35 0.21
N PHE A 55 -0.65 -6.80 0.11
CA PHE A 55 -0.18 -5.71 0.96
C PHE A 55 -0.35 -4.39 0.20
N ASN A 56 -0.78 -3.34 0.88
CA ASN A 56 -0.82 -2.00 0.29
C ASN A 56 0.60 -1.49 0.01
N SER A 57 0.81 -1.06 -1.22
CA SER A 57 2.02 -0.46 -1.74
C SER A 57 1.98 1.06 -1.65
N ILE A 58 3.09 1.71 -2.04
CA ILE A 58 3.13 3.18 -2.18
C ILE A 58 2.14 3.63 -3.27
N GLU A 59 2.00 2.88 -4.35
CA GLU A 59 1.03 3.14 -5.42
C GLU A 59 -0.40 3.10 -4.88
N ASP A 60 -0.74 2.13 -4.02
CA ASP A 60 -2.05 2.08 -3.38
C ASP A 60 -2.31 3.31 -2.52
N PHE A 61 -1.35 3.65 -1.65
CA PHE A 61 -1.50 4.79 -0.75
C PHE A 61 -1.62 6.13 -1.49
N ASN A 62 -0.89 6.28 -2.59
CA ASN A 62 -0.91 7.49 -3.43
C ASN A 62 -2.13 7.54 -4.35
N GLY A 63 -2.91 6.46 -4.47
CA GLY A 63 -4.05 6.38 -5.40
C GLY A 63 -3.63 6.22 -6.86
N GLU A 64 -2.48 5.59 -7.09
CA GLU A 64 -1.87 5.36 -8.40
C GLU A 64 -1.95 3.89 -8.83
N SER A 65 -2.44 2.99 -7.98
CA SER A 65 -2.63 1.59 -8.34
C SER A 65 -3.88 1.38 -9.20
N ASP A 66 -3.88 0.29 -9.98
CA ASP A 66 -5.03 -0.14 -10.78
C ASP A 66 -6.11 -0.85 -9.95
N SER A 67 -6.08 -0.72 -8.61
CA SER A 67 -7.06 -1.33 -7.73
C SER A 67 -8.46 -0.78 -8.01
N GLY A 68 -9.46 -1.67 -8.10
CA GLY A 68 -10.87 -1.28 -8.27
C GLY A 68 -11.44 -0.48 -7.11
N PHE A 69 -10.77 -0.49 -5.95
CA PHE A 69 -11.12 0.29 -4.77
C PHE A 69 -9.88 0.94 -4.15
N ARG A 70 -9.99 2.19 -3.70
CA ARG A 70 -8.92 2.85 -2.95
C ARG A 70 -8.72 2.17 -1.60
N TRP A 71 -7.49 2.22 -1.08
CA TRP A 71 -7.15 1.65 0.23
C TRP A 71 -8.00 2.23 1.38
N ASN A 72 -8.50 3.46 1.23
CA ASN A 72 -9.33 4.16 2.21
C ASN A 72 -10.77 4.44 1.71
N GLU A 73 -11.26 3.71 0.71
CA GLU A 73 -12.57 3.98 0.09
C GLU A 73 -13.72 4.05 1.13
N PHE A 74 -13.77 3.10 2.07
CA PHE A 74 -14.81 3.07 3.10
C PHE A 74 -14.79 4.28 4.04
N GLU A 75 -13.61 4.82 4.32
CA GLU A 75 -13.50 6.04 5.11
C GLU A 75 -14.08 7.23 4.35
N LEU A 76 -13.71 7.37 3.06
CA LEU A 76 -14.20 8.46 2.22
C LEU A 76 -15.73 8.43 2.13
N MET A 77 -16.31 7.25 1.86
CA MET A 77 -17.77 7.07 1.86
C MET A 77 -18.42 7.47 3.19
N GLY A 78 -17.77 7.16 4.32
CA GLY A 78 -18.26 7.55 5.64
C GLY A 78 -18.21 9.05 5.89
N LEU A 79 -17.16 9.73 5.43
CA LEU A 79 -17.04 11.18 5.52
C LEU A 79 -18.04 11.90 4.62
N GLU A 80 -18.27 11.38 3.40
CA GLU A 80 -19.28 11.90 2.48
C GLU A 80 -20.69 11.78 3.06
N ALA A 81 -21.03 10.62 3.64
CA ALA A 81 -22.33 10.40 4.27
C ALA A 81 -22.60 11.29 5.50
N LEU A 82 -21.56 11.86 6.13
CA LEU A 82 -21.69 12.82 7.23
C LEU A 82 -21.79 14.28 6.76
N ALA A 83 -21.42 14.55 5.50
CA ALA A 83 -21.48 15.88 4.91
C ALA A 83 -22.88 16.22 4.35
N ASP A 84 -23.75 15.21 4.22
CA ASP A 84 -25.18 15.30 3.89
C ASP A 84 -26.06 15.57 5.13
#